data_AF-A0A437AIS0-F1
#
_entry.id   AF-A0A437AIS0-F1
#
_cell.length_a   1.000
_cell.length_b   1.000
_cell.length_c   1.000
_cell.angle_alpha   90.00
_cell.angle_beta   90.00
_cell.angle_gamma   90.00
#
_symmetry.space_group_name_H-M   'P 1'
#
loop_
_entity.id
_entity.type
_entity.pdbx_description
1 polymer ?
#
loop_
_entity_poly.entity_id
_entity_poly.type
_entity_poly.pdbx_seq_one_letter_code
_entity_poly.pdbx_strand_id
1 'polypeptide(L)'
;MICYLNFVFLIISDVRCAESKEKLEENSRANNRLSGVMIPDFLQITTFSPESKLELAKENPRTPAIFVKNVLRFLKDTYWDKLKKFPNESEVIRVINILFDSISDFYELIFLICNIMINTDGFTTLSQTNFFTTDPNIGTSRGLLLIAGRENYRLLSILTQNQIFATNPETLTTLSPLATNACIVYWNYLKEKSNKENPLLCLDSESGLRLLYPEWASESAEKENFKAFSFVRIRYYDNFFDYLCGFK
;
A
#
# COMPACT_ATOMS: atom_id res chain seq x y z
N MET A 1 34.17 -9.16 -8.78
CA MET A 1 33.88 -7.91 -9.53
C MET A 1 32.38 -7.60 -9.67
N ILE A 2 31.47 -8.52 -9.32
CA ILE A 2 30.01 -8.32 -9.39
C ILE A 2 29.45 -7.59 -8.12
N CYS A 3 30.10 -7.74 -6.96
CA CYS A 3 29.61 -7.11 -5.71
C CYS A 3 29.79 -5.58 -5.65
N TYR A 4 30.73 -5.01 -6.40
CA TYR A 4 30.97 -3.56 -6.41
C TYR A 4 29.94 -2.78 -7.23
N LEU A 5 29.37 -3.38 -8.27
CA LEU A 5 28.35 -2.74 -9.11
C LEU A 5 27.02 -2.59 -8.37
N ASN A 6 26.59 -3.61 -7.61
CA ASN A 6 25.35 -3.52 -6.81
C ASN A 6 25.44 -2.48 -5.69
N PHE A 7 26.61 -2.29 -5.09
CA PHE A 7 26.81 -1.30 -4.02
C PHE A 7 26.76 0.15 -4.55
N VAL A 8 27.31 0.38 -5.74
CA VAL A 8 27.28 1.70 -6.41
C VAL A 8 25.87 2.04 -6.88
N PHE A 9 25.09 1.07 -7.37
CA PHE A 9 23.69 1.30 -7.75
C PHE A 9 22.79 1.62 -6.53
N LEU A 10 22.99 0.94 -5.40
CA LEU A 10 22.27 1.24 -4.15
C LEU A 10 22.56 2.66 -3.65
N ILE A 11 23.84 3.06 -3.62
CA ILE A 11 24.24 4.41 -3.17
C ILE A 11 23.70 5.50 -4.11
N ILE A 12 23.76 5.29 -5.43
CA ILE A 12 23.24 6.27 -6.40
C ILE A 12 21.71 6.39 -6.30
N SER A 13 21.00 5.29 -6.04
CA SER A 13 19.56 5.28 -5.80
C SER A 13 19.20 6.02 -4.51
N ASP A 14 19.95 5.79 -3.42
CA ASP A 14 19.73 6.44 -2.13
C ASP A 14 19.99 7.95 -2.18
N VAL A 15 21.10 8.38 -2.80
CA VAL A 15 21.45 9.81 -2.94
C VAL A 15 20.42 10.55 -3.79
N ARG A 16 19.94 9.94 -4.89
CA ARG A 16 18.95 10.59 -5.77
C ARG A 16 17.53 10.58 -5.19
N CYS A 17 17.17 9.56 -4.40
CA CYS A 17 15.90 9.56 -3.67
C CYS A 17 15.91 10.62 -2.54
N ALA A 18 17.06 10.92 -1.93
CA ALA A 18 17.20 12.02 -0.98
C ALA A 18 16.98 13.40 -1.63
N GLU A 19 17.59 13.67 -2.79
CA GLU A 19 17.42 14.95 -3.52
C GLU A 19 15.97 15.19 -3.98
N SER A 20 15.23 14.14 -4.34
CA SER A 20 13.80 14.24 -4.69
C SER A 20 12.92 14.57 -3.48
N LYS A 21 13.28 14.06 -2.29
CA LYS A 21 12.55 14.30 -1.04
C LYS A 21 12.75 15.74 -0.53
N GLU A 22 13.96 16.29 -0.68
CA GLU A 22 14.26 17.67 -0.30
C GLU A 22 13.38 18.69 -1.06
N LYS A 23 13.16 18.46 -2.36
CA LYS A 23 12.25 19.30 -3.19
C LYS A 23 10.78 19.16 -2.80
N LEU A 24 10.35 18.00 -2.30
CA LEU A 24 8.98 17.77 -1.81
C LEU A 24 8.74 18.46 -0.48
N GLU A 25 9.73 18.48 0.42
CA GLU A 25 9.65 19.21 1.69
C GLU A 25 9.59 20.73 1.50
N GLU A 26 10.35 21.27 0.55
CA GLU A 26 10.30 22.70 0.20
C GLU A 26 8.89 23.12 -0.27
N ASN A 27 8.25 22.27 -1.10
CA ASN A 27 6.88 22.49 -1.57
C ASN A 27 5.81 22.33 -0.46
N SER A 28 6.04 21.44 0.51
CA SER A 28 5.15 21.27 1.67
C SER A 28 5.21 22.49 2.61
N ARG A 29 6.41 23.03 2.86
CA ARG A 29 6.61 24.25 3.67
C ARG A 29 5.97 25.49 3.04
N ALA A 30 5.91 25.54 1.70
CA ALA A 30 5.22 26.62 0.97
C ALA A 30 3.69 26.51 1.08
N ASN A 31 3.11 25.31 1.05
CA ASN A 31 1.66 25.10 1.08
C ASN A 31 1.03 25.30 2.47
N ASN A 32 1.76 25.00 3.56
CA ASN A 32 1.28 25.22 4.92
C ASN A 32 1.12 26.71 5.31
N ARG A 33 1.67 27.65 4.52
CA ARG A 33 1.46 29.09 4.72
C ARG A 33 0.15 29.62 4.12
N LEU A 34 -0.58 28.83 3.33
CA LEU A 34 -1.67 29.32 2.48
C LEU A 34 -3.07 28.76 2.76
N SER A 35 -3.25 27.82 3.70
CA SER A 35 -4.59 27.24 3.96
C SER A 35 -5.07 27.46 5.40
N GLY A 36 -5.86 28.52 5.59
CA GLY A 36 -6.63 28.79 6.82
C GLY A 36 -7.82 27.84 7.00
N VAL A 37 -7.60 26.53 6.87
CA VAL A 37 -8.62 25.52 7.15
C VAL A 37 -8.51 25.12 8.61
N MET A 38 -9.50 25.46 9.43
CA MET A 38 -9.61 24.93 10.79
C MET A 38 -9.76 23.40 10.72
N ILE A 39 -8.72 22.71 11.16
CA ILE A 39 -8.73 21.26 11.37
C ILE A 39 -9.19 21.03 12.82
N PRO A 40 -10.20 20.15 13.08
CA PRO A 40 -10.65 19.82 14.43
C PRO A 40 -9.51 19.41 15.37
N ASP A 41 -9.55 19.84 16.64
CA ASP A 41 -8.45 19.72 17.61
C ASP A 41 -7.92 18.29 17.87
N PHE A 42 -8.68 17.24 17.56
CA PHE A 42 -8.20 15.85 17.68
C PHE A 42 -7.22 15.43 16.57
N LEU A 43 -6.93 16.32 15.60
CA LEU A 43 -6.06 16.08 14.45
C LEU A 43 -4.72 16.85 14.54
N GLN A 44 -4.43 17.50 15.66
CA GLN A 44 -3.10 18.05 15.91
C GLN A 44 -2.17 16.92 16.41
N ILE A 45 -1.41 16.33 15.51
CA ILE A 45 -0.30 15.42 15.84
C ILE A 45 0.96 15.94 15.16
N THR A 46 2.04 15.99 15.94
CA THR A 46 3.38 16.43 15.55
C THR A 46 3.90 15.60 14.38
N THR A 47 4.05 16.23 13.22
CA THR A 47 4.72 15.63 12.07
C THR A 47 6.23 15.57 12.35
N PHE A 48 6.76 14.39 12.69
CA PHE A 48 8.21 14.16 12.67
C PHE A 48 8.72 14.24 11.23
N SER A 49 9.93 14.76 11.04
CA SER A 49 10.59 14.77 9.74
C SER A 49 10.73 13.33 9.21
N PRO A 50 10.46 13.09 7.91
CA PRO A 50 10.66 11.80 7.24
C PRO A 50 12.04 11.18 7.49
N GLU A 51 13.08 11.98 7.65
CA GLU A 51 14.47 11.54 7.86
C GLU A 51 14.68 10.94 9.26
N SER A 52 14.11 11.58 10.29
CA SER A 52 14.17 11.07 11.67
C SER A 52 13.42 9.75 11.86
N LYS A 53 12.29 9.55 11.14
CA LYS A 53 11.58 8.26 11.15
C LYS A 53 12.37 7.16 10.44
N LEU A 54 13.20 7.53 9.46
CA LEU A 54 13.95 6.61 8.60
C LEU A 54 15.09 5.92 9.37
N GLU A 55 15.80 6.66 10.22
CA GLU A 55 16.89 6.10 11.03
C GLU A 55 16.37 5.17 12.12
N LEU A 56 15.29 5.56 12.82
CA LEU A 56 14.67 4.75 13.88
C LEU A 56 14.06 3.43 13.38
N ALA A 57 13.59 3.37 12.13
CA ALA A 57 13.09 2.14 11.55
C ALA A 57 14.19 1.17 11.11
N LYS A 58 15.38 1.67 10.75
CA LYS A 58 16.55 0.86 10.37
C LYS A 58 17.17 0.12 11.57
N GLU A 59 17.05 0.67 12.77
CA GLU A 59 17.60 0.09 14.00
C GLU A 59 16.73 -1.03 14.61
N ASN A 60 15.55 -1.29 14.04
CA ASN A 60 14.57 -2.17 14.65
C ASN A 60 14.46 -3.48 13.86
N PRO A 61 15.25 -4.53 14.15
CA PRO A 61 15.08 -5.84 13.55
C PRO A 61 13.76 -6.44 14.06
N ARG A 62 12.65 -6.12 13.40
CA ARG A 62 11.35 -6.67 13.75
C ARG A 62 11.29 -8.10 13.26
N THR A 63 11.37 -9.04 14.19
CA THR A 63 11.07 -10.44 13.90
C THR A 63 9.66 -10.56 13.31
N PRO A 64 9.40 -11.55 12.44
CA PRO A 64 8.05 -11.78 11.89
C PRO A 64 6.97 -11.82 12.97
N ALA A 65 7.27 -12.44 14.12
CA ALA A 65 6.35 -12.54 15.25
C ALA A 65 5.98 -11.17 15.86
N ILE A 66 6.95 -10.28 16.07
CA ILE A 66 6.69 -8.93 16.60
C ILE A 66 5.91 -8.12 15.58
N PHE A 67 6.28 -8.21 14.30
CA PHE A 67 5.58 -7.51 13.23
C PHE A 67 4.11 -7.93 13.14
N VAL A 68 3.83 -9.23 13.02
CA VAL A 68 2.47 -9.78 12.97
C VAL A 68 1.66 -9.35 14.19
N LYS A 69 2.24 -9.47 15.40
CA LYS A 69 1.57 -9.06 16.64
C LYS A 69 1.14 -7.60 16.60
N ASN A 70 2.02 -6.70 16.14
CA ASN A 70 1.71 -5.27 16.08
C ASN A 70 0.68 -4.95 15.00
N VAL A 71 0.72 -5.61 13.84
CA VAL A 71 -0.30 -5.47 12.79
C VAL A 71 -1.67 -5.93 13.30
N LEU A 72 -1.75 -7.08 13.97
CA LEU A 72 -3.00 -7.59 14.54
C LEU A 72 -3.56 -6.66 15.60
N ARG A 73 -2.71 -6.12 16.48
CA ARG A 73 -3.15 -5.17 17.52
C ARG A 73 -3.77 -3.93 16.87
N PHE A 74 -3.11 -3.38 15.84
CA PHE A 74 -3.62 -2.24 15.10
C PHE A 74 -4.95 -2.54 14.39
N LEU A 75 -5.10 -3.72 13.79
CA LEU A 75 -6.35 -4.16 13.14
C LEU A 75 -7.52 -4.24 14.13
N LYS A 76 -7.28 -4.81 15.32
CA LYS A 76 -8.27 -4.90 16.40
C LYS A 76 -8.74 -3.52 16.85
N ASP A 77 -7.78 -2.65 17.19
CA ASP A 77 -8.04 -1.29 17.68
C ASP A 77 -8.74 -0.40 16.63
N THR A 78 -8.44 -0.61 15.35
CA THR A 78 -8.86 0.30 14.27
C THR A 78 -10.13 -0.16 13.56
N TYR A 79 -10.27 -1.44 13.25
CA TYR A 79 -11.36 -1.98 12.44
C TYR A 79 -12.26 -2.91 13.23
N TRP A 80 -11.68 -3.96 13.80
CA TRP A 80 -12.49 -5.12 14.18
C TRP A 80 -13.35 -4.83 15.41
N ASP A 81 -12.79 -4.19 16.44
CA ASP A 81 -13.52 -3.89 17.67
C ASP A 81 -14.58 -2.81 17.43
N LYS A 82 -14.31 -1.88 16.50
CA LYS A 82 -15.26 -0.80 16.14
C LYS A 82 -16.42 -1.30 15.28
N LEU A 83 -16.14 -2.19 14.32
CA LEU A 83 -17.12 -2.66 13.34
C LEU A 83 -17.88 -3.91 13.80
N LYS A 84 -17.44 -4.57 14.86
CA LYS A 84 -17.95 -5.88 15.33
C LYS A 84 -18.03 -6.93 14.21
N LYS A 85 -17.18 -6.78 13.19
CA LYS A 85 -17.00 -7.69 12.06
C LYS A 85 -15.54 -8.11 12.08
N PHE A 86 -15.31 -9.41 12.17
CA PHE A 86 -13.99 -9.98 12.38
C PHE A 86 -13.74 -11.00 11.27
N PRO A 87 -12.62 -10.90 10.53
CA PRO A 87 -12.18 -11.98 9.66
C PRO A 87 -11.66 -13.15 10.49
N ASN A 88 -11.34 -14.27 9.86
CA ASN A 88 -10.63 -15.35 10.53
C ASN A 88 -9.20 -14.91 10.86
N GLU A 89 -8.90 -14.71 12.14
CA GLU A 89 -7.61 -14.18 12.62
C GLU A 89 -6.42 -15.05 12.15
N SER A 90 -6.56 -16.37 12.15
CA SER A 90 -5.50 -17.29 11.69
C SER A 90 -5.20 -17.13 10.20
N GLU A 91 -6.21 -16.79 9.39
CA GLU A 91 -5.99 -16.52 7.97
C GLU A 91 -5.33 -15.17 7.74
N VAL A 92 -5.69 -14.15 8.50
CA VAL A 92 -5.03 -12.84 8.47
C VAL A 92 -3.56 -12.96 8.87
N ILE A 93 -3.25 -13.72 9.93
CA ILE A 93 -1.87 -14.03 10.34
C ILE A 93 -1.09 -14.65 9.19
N ARG A 94 -1.69 -15.63 8.51
CA ARG A 94 -1.05 -16.30 7.37
C ARG A 94 -0.79 -15.32 6.23
N VAL A 95 -1.73 -14.45 5.89
CA VAL A 95 -1.56 -13.41 4.87
C VAL A 95 -0.40 -12.47 5.23
N ILE A 96 -0.35 -11.98 6.48
CA ILE A 96 0.72 -11.06 6.94
C ILE A 96 2.08 -11.75 6.87
N ASN A 97 2.20 -13.01 7.28
CA ASN A 97 3.45 -13.76 7.18
C ASN A 97 3.89 -13.94 5.72
N ILE A 98 2.99 -14.32 4.82
CA ILE A 98 3.31 -14.47 3.40
C ILE A 98 3.82 -13.15 2.82
N LEU A 99 3.17 -12.03 3.15
CA LEU A 99 3.61 -10.70 2.72
C LEU A 99 4.98 -10.34 3.29
N PHE A 100 5.21 -10.59 4.58
CA PHE A 100 6.48 -10.33 5.25
C PHE A 100 7.64 -11.11 4.60
N ASP A 101 7.41 -12.39 4.29
CA ASP A 101 8.43 -13.24 3.67
C ASP A 101 8.69 -12.89 2.19
N SER A 102 7.70 -12.28 1.51
CA SER A 102 7.76 -12.02 0.06
C SER A 102 8.23 -10.61 -0.30
N ILE A 103 8.13 -9.64 0.60
CA ILE A 103 8.45 -8.24 0.35
C ILE A 103 9.67 -7.84 1.17
N SER A 104 10.82 -7.73 0.52
CA SER A 104 12.12 -7.47 1.18
C SER A 104 12.26 -6.04 1.70
N ASP A 105 11.64 -5.07 1.02
CA ASP A 105 11.67 -3.67 1.45
C ASP A 105 10.60 -3.43 2.51
N PHE A 106 11.02 -2.96 3.68
CA PHE A 106 10.12 -2.81 4.82
C PHE A 106 9.09 -1.69 4.61
N TYR A 107 9.45 -0.62 3.90
CA TYR A 107 8.52 0.47 3.61
C TYR A 107 7.47 0.03 2.60
N GLU A 108 7.89 -0.71 1.58
CA GLU A 108 6.99 -1.35 0.62
C GLU A 108 6.03 -2.30 1.32
N LEU A 109 6.52 -3.13 2.25
CA LEU A 109 5.69 -4.04 3.03
C LEU A 109 4.64 -3.30 3.85
N ILE A 110 5.03 -2.25 4.59
CA ILE A 110 4.11 -1.41 5.36
C ILE A 110 3.11 -0.74 4.43
N PHE A 111 3.56 -0.17 3.32
CA PHE A 111 2.71 0.50 2.35
C PHE A 111 1.66 -0.45 1.77
N LEU A 112 2.08 -1.65 1.38
CA LEU A 112 1.20 -2.66 0.81
C LEU A 112 0.17 -3.12 1.84
N ILE A 113 0.60 -3.52 3.05
CA ILE A 113 -0.31 -3.95 4.12
C ILE A 113 -1.28 -2.83 4.49
N CYS A 114 -0.80 -1.59 4.61
CA CYS A 114 -1.62 -0.41 4.84
C CYS A 114 -2.75 -0.28 3.81
N ASN A 115 -2.43 -0.35 2.52
CA ASN A 115 -3.43 -0.25 1.47
C ASN A 115 -4.40 -1.43 1.47
N ILE A 116 -3.91 -2.65 1.72
CA ILE A 116 -4.77 -3.83 1.86
C ILE A 116 -5.77 -3.60 3.00
N MET A 117 -5.32 -3.16 4.18
CA MET A 117 -6.20 -2.90 5.32
C MET A 117 -7.27 -1.87 5.00
N ILE A 118 -6.90 -0.74 4.39
CA ILE A 118 -7.88 0.30 4.02
C ILE A 118 -8.87 -0.22 2.97
N ASN A 119 -8.38 -0.90 1.93
CA ASN A 119 -9.23 -1.39 0.84
C ASN A 119 -10.23 -2.44 1.33
N THR A 120 -9.82 -3.27 2.27
CA THR A 120 -10.59 -4.43 2.70
C THR A 120 -11.30 -4.23 4.03
N ASP A 121 -11.37 -3.00 4.54
CA ASP A 121 -11.91 -2.69 5.87
C ASP A 121 -11.33 -3.63 6.96
N GLY A 122 -10.00 -3.75 6.97
CA GLY A 122 -9.28 -4.66 7.86
C GLY A 122 -9.51 -6.13 7.53
N PHE A 123 -9.43 -6.53 6.26
CA PHE A 123 -9.63 -7.90 5.76
C PHE A 123 -11.05 -8.45 5.88
N THR A 124 -12.06 -7.60 6.14
CA THR A 124 -13.46 -8.01 6.26
C THR A 124 -14.22 -7.96 4.93
N THR A 125 -13.77 -7.13 3.99
CA THR A 125 -14.37 -6.92 2.67
C THR A 125 -13.36 -7.30 1.59
N LEU A 126 -13.54 -8.46 0.93
CA LEU A 126 -12.66 -8.92 -0.16
C LEU A 126 -13.31 -8.83 -1.54
N SER A 127 -14.50 -8.25 -1.62
CA SER A 127 -15.25 -8.05 -2.85
C SER A 127 -16.06 -6.77 -2.73
N GLN A 128 -16.03 -5.93 -3.75
CA GLN A 128 -16.82 -4.69 -3.82
C GLN A 128 -17.39 -4.53 -5.23
N THR A 129 -18.71 -4.42 -5.34
CA THR A 129 -19.37 -4.13 -6.61
C THR A 129 -19.40 -2.63 -6.85
N ASN A 130 -18.85 -2.20 -7.98
CA ASN A 130 -18.88 -0.83 -8.43
C ASN A 130 -20.27 -0.54 -9.02
N PHE A 131 -21.05 0.32 -8.36
CA PHE A 131 -22.45 0.59 -8.72
C PHE A 131 -22.64 1.27 -10.09
N PHE A 132 -21.54 1.70 -10.73
CA PHE A 132 -21.56 2.44 -11.99
C PHE A 132 -21.50 1.57 -13.25
N THR A 133 -21.35 0.25 -13.12
CA THR A 133 -21.25 -0.67 -14.27
C THR A 133 -22.35 -1.73 -14.21
N THR A 134 -23.10 -1.89 -15.30
CA THR A 134 -24.21 -2.87 -15.40
C THR A 134 -23.76 -4.32 -15.64
N ASP A 135 -22.48 -4.56 -15.96
CA ASP A 135 -21.91 -5.91 -16.02
C ASP A 135 -21.25 -6.27 -14.67
N PRO A 136 -21.82 -7.20 -13.88
CA PRO A 136 -21.30 -7.57 -12.57
C PRO A 136 -19.90 -8.20 -12.62
N ASN A 137 -19.47 -8.74 -13.77
CA ASN A 137 -18.13 -9.29 -13.97
C ASN A 137 -17.09 -8.21 -14.34
N ILE A 138 -17.53 -7.06 -14.84
CA ILE A 138 -16.68 -5.89 -15.08
C ILE A 138 -16.64 -5.00 -13.83
N GLY A 139 -17.76 -4.94 -13.10
CA GLY A 139 -17.94 -4.04 -11.96
C GLY A 139 -17.42 -4.53 -10.62
N THR A 140 -17.10 -5.81 -10.45
CA THR A 140 -16.72 -6.30 -9.12
C THR A 140 -15.21 -6.30 -8.94
N SER A 141 -14.74 -5.56 -7.95
CA SER A 141 -13.34 -5.51 -7.50
C SER A 141 -13.10 -6.59 -6.46
N ARG A 142 -11.98 -7.33 -6.51
CA ARG A 142 -11.76 -8.52 -5.68
C ARG A 142 -10.36 -8.64 -5.08
N GLY A 143 -10.28 -9.28 -3.92
CA GLY A 143 -9.05 -9.64 -3.22
C GLY A 143 -8.39 -8.50 -2.47
N LEU A 144 -7.17 -8.74 -1.99
CA LEU A 144 -6.45 -7.86 -1.07
C LEU A 144 -6.20 -6.44 -1.63
N LEU A 145 -6.02 -6.33 -2.95
CA LEU A 145 -5.87 -5.05 -3.65
C LEU A 145 -7.15 -4.55 -4.32
N LEU A 146 -8.27 -5.27 -4.16
CA LEU A 146 -9.52 -5.00 -4.89
C LEU A 146 -9.28 -4.83 -6.40
N ILE A 147 -8.65 -5.83 -7.02
CA ILE A 147 -8.37 -5.85 -8.46
C ILE A 147 -9.70 -5.88 -9.21
N ALA A 148 -9.89 -4.93 -10.13
CA ALA A 148 -11.11 -4.74 -10.89
C ALA A 148 -10.90 -4.97 -12.38
N GLY A 149 -11.95 -5.42 -13.06
CA GLY A 149 -11.99 -5.52 -14.53
C GLY A 149 -11.47 -6.84 -15.09
N ARG A 150 -12.15 -7.31 -16.15
CA ARG A 150 -11.87 -8.59 -16.82
C ARG A 150 -10.45 -8.68 -17.36
N GLU A 151 -9.91 -7.58 -17.88
CA GLU A 151 -8.54 -7.56 -18.42
C GLU A 151 -7.50 -7.76 -17.32
N ASN A 152 -7.71 -7.22 -16.12
CA ASN A 152 -6.80 -7.45 -15.00
C ASN A 152 -6.86 -8.91 -14.51
N TYR A 153 -8.02 -9.55 -14.56
CA TYR A 153 -8.13 -10.99 -14.23
C TYR A 153 -7.46 -11.90 -15.24
N ARG A 154 -7.55 -11.57 -16.53
CA ARG A 154 -6.78 -12.26 -17.59
C ARG A 154 -5.29 -12.02 -17.45
N LEU A 155 -4.88 -10.78 -17.19
CA LEU A 155 -3.49 -10.45 -16.92
C LEU A 155 -2.98 -11.26 -15.72
N LEU A 156 -3.75 -11.33 -14.64
CA LEU A 156 -3.39 -12.10 -13.46
C LEU A 156 -3.23 -13.60 -13.78
N SER A 157 -4.11 -14.18 -14.59
CA SER A 157 -3.99 -15.59 -14.99
C SER A 157 -2.72 -15.87 -15.79
N ILE A 158 -2.28 -14.92 -16.61
CA ILE A 158 -1.00 -14.98 -17.34
C ILE A 158 0.17 -14.85 -16.37
N LEU A 159 0.17 -13.85 -15.50
CA LEU A 159 1.25 -13.56 -14.56
C LEU A 159 1.48 -14.72 -13.57
N THR A 160 0.40 -15.34 -13.07
CA THR A 160 0.48 -16.46 -12.13
C THR A 160 0.51 -17.83 -12.81
N GLN A 161 0.40 -17.88 -14.14
CA GLN A 161 0.21 -19.12 -14.91
C GLN A 161 -0.96 -19.98 -14.39
N ASN A 162 -2.04 -19.33 -13.93
CA ASN A 162 -3.19 -20.03 -13.35
C ASN A 162 -4.50 -19.48 -13.92
N GLN A 163 -5.13 -20.28 -14.79
CA GLN A 163 -6.35 -19.90 -15.51
C GLN A 163 -7.55 -19.63 -14.58
N ILE A 164 -7.52 -20.10 -13.33
CA ILE A 164 -8.61 -19.89 -12.39
C ILE A 164 -8.93 -18.40 -12.16
N PHE A 165 -7.94 -17.51 -12.26
CA PHE A 165 -8.18 -16.09 -12.06
C PHE A 165 -9.01 -15.48 -13.20
N ALA A 166 -8.87 -15.98 -14.42
CA ALA A 166 -9.66 -15.53 -15.56
C ALA A 166 -11.04 -16.20 -15.62
N THR A 167 -11.14 -17.47 -15.25
CA THR A 167 -12.39 -18.25 -15.36
C THR A 167 -13.26 -18.18 -14.11
N ASN A 168 -12.65 -18.04 -12.94
CA ASN A 168 -13.31 -17.95 -11.64
C ASN A 168 -12.63 -16.92 -10.71
N PRO A 169 -12.76 -15.62 -11.02
CA PRO A 169 -12.11 -14.54 -10.26
C PRO A 169 -12.59 -14.44 -8.81
N GLU A 170 -13.71 -15.07 -8.43
CA GLU A 170 -14.16 -15.19 -7.03
C GLU A 170 -13.14 -15.88 -6.14
N THR A 171 -12.21 -16.66 -6.70
CA THR A 171 -11.08 -17.23 -5.95
C THR A 171 -10.26 -16.16 -5.22
N LEU A 172 -10.22 -14.92 -5.75
CA LEU A 172 -9.55 -13.79 -5.12
C LEU A 172 -10.25 -13.30 -3.85
N THR A 173 -11.52 -13.61 -3.62
CA THR A 173 -12.29 -13.12 -2.46
C THR A 173 -12.04 -13.96 -1.20
N THR A 174 -10.84 -14.55 -1.07
CA THR A 174 -10.44 -15.41 0.04
C THR A 174 -9.10 -14.96 0.61
N LEU A 175 -8.82 -15.28 1.87
CA LEU A 175 -7.50 -15.09 2.50
C LEU A 175 -6.59 -16.32 2.31
N SER A 176 -6.77 -17.03 1.19
CA SER A 176 -5.98 -18.22 0.87
C SER A 176 -4.56 -17.85 0.42
N PRO A 177 -3.58 -18.77 0.55
CA PRO A 177 -2.25 -18.56 -0.01
C PRO A 177 -2.29 -18.27 -1.53
N LEU A 178 -3.21 -18.91 -2.26
CA LEU A 178 -3.38 -18.70 -3.70
C LEU A 178 -3.76 -17.25 -4.01
N ALA A 179 -4.78 -16.70 -3.34
CA ALA A 179 -5.20 -15.31 -3.53
C ALA A 179 -4.12 -14.31 -3.07
N THR A 180 -3.42 -14.62 -1.97
CA THR A 180 -2.34 -13.79 -1.42
C THR A 180 -1.15 -13.71 -2.38
N ASN A 181 -0.73 -14.85 -2.93
CA ASN A 181 0.36 -14.89 -3.91
C ASN A 181 -0.03 -14.16 -5.20
N ALA A 182 -1.28 -14.25 -5.63
CA ALA A 182 -1.76 -13.50 -6.78
C ALA A 182 -1.70 -11.98 -6.54
N CYS A 183 -2.07 -11.53 -5.34
CA CYS A 183 -1.89 -10.13 -4.92
C CYS A 183 -0.43 -9.68 -5.02
N ILE A 184 0.51 -10.48 -4.52
CA ILE A 184 1.95 -10.18 -4.57
C ILE A 184 2.45 -10.12 -6.02
N VAL A 185 2.07 -11.09 -6.85
CA VAL A 185 2.43 -11.12 -8.27
C VAL A 185 1.90 -9.90 -9.01
N TYR A 186 0.65 -9.52 -8.77
CA TYR A 186 0.06 -8.33 -9.37
C TYR A 186 0.79 -7.05 -8.95
N TRP A 187 1.06 -6.90 -7.66
CA TRP A 187 1.83 -5.79 -7.12
C TRP A 187 3.23 -5.68 -7.74
N ASN A 188 3.97 -6.78 -7.82
CA ASN A 188 5.28 -6.83 -8.46
C ASN A 188 5.21 -6.43 -9.94
N TYR A 189 4.19 -6.90 -10.66
CA TYR A 189 3.96 -6.48 -12.05
C TYR A 189 3.77 -4.96 -12.16
N LEU A 190 2.97 -4.33 -11.29
CA LEU A 190 2.75 -2.89 -11.30
C LEU A 190 4.06 -2.11 -11.08
N LYS A 191 4.87 -2.54 -10.10
CA LYS A 191 6.20 -1.96 -9.85
C LYS A 191 7.12 -2.10 -11.04
N GLU A 192 7.23 -3.31 -11.61
CA GLU A 192 8.11 -3.56 -12.75
C GLU A 192 7.70 -2.77 -13.99
N LYS A 193 6.40 -2.69 -14.25
CA LYS A 193 5.85 -1.87 -15.34
C LYS A 193 6.26 -0.41 -15.16
N SER A 194 6.07 0.13 -13.96
CA SER A 194 6.44 1.51 -13.66
C SER A 194 7.94 1.76 -13.71
N ASN A 195 8.78 0.83 -13.24
CA ASN A 195 10.23 0.96 -13.31
C ASN A 195 10.73 0.95 -14.76
N LYS A 196 10.05 0.25 -15.68
CA LYS A 196 10.35 0.31 -17.11
C LYS A 196 9.99 1.66 -17.73
N GLU A 197 8.88 2.26 -17.29
CA GLU A 197 8.41 3.57 -17.77
C GLU A 197 9.20 4.73 -17.16
N ASN A 198 9.59 4.62 -15.88
CA ASN A 198 10.37 5.60 -15.15
C ASN A 198 11.36 4.91 -14.18
N PRO A 199 12.59 4.59 -14.62
CA PRO A 199 13.61 3.91 -13.80
C PRO A 199 14.09 4.70 -12.58
N LEU A 200 13.78 5.99 -12.49
CA LEU A 200 14.15 6.86 -11.37
C LEU A 200 13.05 6.99 -10.32
N LEU A 201 11.92 6.31 -10.51
CA LEU A 201 10.81 6.37 -9.56
C LEU A 201 11.21 5.68 -8.24
N CYS A 202 11.35 6.47 -7.18
CA CYS A 202 11.45 5.97 -5.82
C CYS A 202 10.04 5.67 -5.34
N LEU A 203 9.77 4.44 -4.87
CA LEU A 203 8.46 4.05 -4.36
C LEU A 203 8.21 4.72 -3.00
N ASP A 204 7.57 5.88 -3.03
CA ASP A 204 6.97 6.54 -1.89
C ASP A 204 5.45 6.29 -1.82
N SER A 205 4.81 6.83 -0.78
CA SER A 205 3.37 6.61 -0.60
C SER A 205 2.52 7.19 -1.73
N GLU A 206 2.95 8.30 -2.36
CA GLU A 206 2.19 8.90 -3.45
C GLU A 206 2.35 8.11 -4.74
N SER A 207 3.58 7.79 -5.13
CA SER A 207 3.88 6.97 -6.30
C SER A 207 3.25 5.58 -6.17
N GLY A 208 3.31 4.94 -5.00
CA GLY A 208 2.61 3.69 -4.74
C GLY A 208 1.10 3.76 -4.95
N LEU A 209 0.46 4.88 -4.58
CA LEU A 209 -0.96 5.10 -4.84
C LEU A 209 -1.24 5.33 -6.33
N ARG A 210 -0.37 6.05 -7.04
CA ARG A 210 -0.48 6.22 -8.50
C ARG A 210 -0.38 4.88 -9.23
N LEU A 211 0.40 3.93 -8.71
CA LEU A 211 0.47 2.57 -9.27
C LEU A 211 -0.82 1.78 -9.08
N LEU A 212 -1.44 1.90 -7.92
CA LEU A 212 -2.68 1.20 -7.60
C LEU A 212 -3.90 1.84 -8.29
N TYR A 213 -3.86 3.15 -8.52
CA TYR A 213 -4.99 3.94 -9.04
C TYR A 213 -4.55 4.87 -10.19
N PRO A 214 -4.07 4.31 -11.32
CA PRO A 214 -3.50 5.12 -12.40
C PRO A 214 -4.53 6.03 -13.10
N GLU A 215 -5.78 5.58 -13.21
CA GLU A 215 -6.86 6.34 -13.84
C GLU A 215 -7.11 7.66 -13.09
N TRP A 216 -7.26 7.57 -11.76
CA TRP A 216 -7.48 8.73 -10.87
C TRP A 216 -6.30 9.69 -10.83
N ALA A 217 -5.10 9.19 -11.13
CA ALA A 217 -3.87 9.99 -11.13
C ALA A 217 -3.67 10.80 -12.43
N SER A 218 -4.40 10.47 -13.50
CA SER A 218 -4.15 10.97 -14.86
C SER A 218 -5.17 12.00 -15.37
N GLU A 219 -6.38 12.04 -14.82
CA GLU A 219 -7.43 12.96 -15.27
C GLU A 219 -7.43 14.30 -14.52
N SER A 220 -7.47 15.41 -15.27
CA SER A 220 -7.39 16.77 -14.71
C SER A 220 -8.55 17.13 -13.77
N ALA A 221 -9.75 16.60 -14.02
CA ALA A 221 -10.92 16.80 -13.17
C ALA A 221 -10.88 15.93 -11.89
N GLU A 222 -10.14 14.83 -11.90
CA GLU A 222 -10.00 13.92 -10.76
C GLU A 222 -8.78 14.26 -9.89
N LYS A 223 -7.93 15.20 -10.32
CA LYS A 223 -6.70 15.55 -9.60
C LYS A 223 -6.94 16.04 -8.18
N GLU A 224 -8.01 16.78 -7.92
CA GLU A 224 -8.39 17.21 -6.57
C GLU A 224 -8.95 16.06 -5.73
N ASN A 225 -9.78 15.20 -6.34
CA ASN A 225 -10.30 13.99 -5.70
C ASN A 225 -9.17 13.02 -5.35
N PHE A 226 -8.20 12.83 -6.25
CA PHE A 226 -7.00 12.03 -6.03
C PHE A 226 -6.14 12.63 -4.93
N LYS A 227 -6.00 13.96 -4.85
CA LYS A 227 -5.27 14.63 -3.77
C LYS A 227 -5.94 14.42 -2.41
N ALA A 228 -7.26 14.53 -2.33
CA ALA A 228 -8.01 14.26 -1.10
C ALA A 228 -7.93 12.77 -0.70
N PHE A 229 -8.11 11.88 -1.68
CA PHE A 229 -7.99 10.43 -1.52
C PHE A 229 -6.59 10.02 -1.04
N SER A 230 -5.54 10.55 -1.66
CA SER A 230 -4.15 10.24 -1.33
C SER A 230 -3.78 10.79 0.05
N PHE A 231 -4.23 11.99 0.39
CA PHE A 231 -3.99 12.60 1.70
C PHE A 231 -4.51 11.74 2.86
N VAL A 232 -5.73 11.20 2.75
CA VAL A 232 -6.30 10.33 3.79
C VAL A 232 -5.46 9.05 3.95
N ARG A 233 -5.03 8.45 2.84
CA ARG A 233 -4.22 7.22 2.85
C ARG A 233 -2.80 7.44 3.35
N ILE A 234 -2.16 8.55 2.99
CA ILE A 234 -0.83 8.92 3.48
C ILE A 234 -0.89 9.14 5.00
N ARG A 235 -1.89 9.88 5.51
CA ARG A 235 -2.06 10.04 6.96
C ARG A 235 -2.30 8.72 7.68
N TYR A 236 -3.07 7.83 7.07
CA TYR A 236 -3.30 6.51 7.63
C TYR A 236 -2.00 5.69 7.65
N TYR A 237 -1.21 5.74 6.57
CA TYR A 237 0.10 5.11 6.49
C TYR A 237 1.03 5.61 7.60
N ASP A 238 1.13 6.93 7.79
CA ASP A 238 1.93 7.52 8.85
C ASP A 238 1.48 7.03 10.23
N ASN A 239 0.17 7.01 10.46
CA ASN A 239 -0.42 6.54 11.72
C ASN A 239 -0.11 5.07 12.00
N PHE A 240 -0.14 4.22 10.97
CA PHE A 240 0.18 2.80 11.07
C PHE A 240 1.68 2.59 11.28
N PHE A 241 2.51 3.31 10.52
CA PHE A 241 3.96 3.29 10.67
C PHE A 241 4.37 3.66 12.10
N ASP A 242 3.83 4.77 12.62
CA ASP A 242 4.11 5.24 13.97
C ASP A 242 3.67 4.24 15.04
N TYR A 243 2.52 3.60 14.82
CA TYR A 243 2.03 2.55 15.70
C TYR A 243 2.96 1.32 15.72
N LEU A 244 3.43 0.88 14.55
CA LEU A 244 4.36 -0.24 14.46
C LEU A 244 5.72 0.10 15.09
N CYS A 245 6.13 1.38 15.03
CA CYS A 245 7.36 1.90 15.60
C CYS A 245 7.29 2.26 17.09
N GLY A 246 6.10 2.19 17.71
CA GLY A 246 5.94 2.53 19.12
C GLY A 246 6.11 4.02 19.41
N PHE A 247 5.85 4.89 18.43
CA PHE A 247 5.82 6.34 18.61
C PHE A 247 4.46 6.84 19.16
N LYS A 248 3.55 5.93 19.50
CA LYS A 248 2.22 6.17 20.05
C LYS A 248 2.05 5.48 21.40
#